data_AF-A0A8T4Z735-F1
#
_entry.id   AF-A0A8T4Z735-F1
#
_cell.length_a   1.000
_cell.length_b   1.000
_cell.length_c   1.000
_cell.angle_alpha   90.00
_cell.angle_beta   90.00
_cell.angle_gamma   90.00
#
_symmetry.space_group_name_H-M   'P 1'
#
loop_
_entity.id
_entity.type
_entity.pdbx_description
1 polymer ?
#
loop_
_entity_poly.entity_id
_entity_poly.type
_entity_poly.pdbx_seq_one_letter_code
_entity_poly.pdbx_strand_id
1 'polypeptide(L)'
;GLCGAREIFESVTKSPSMKKYHELGTSMNVNVLNESKSLPTRNLRKTSFEGGEAISGENFAANYLGRRVACSHCPVSCIHLAALREPYTSDPYFYKTSMISYDYELIYALGSMLEISDPRSLLRLLDEVEIQGLDAISTGVTLAWATEAQERGLVSENDVG
;
A
#
# COMPACT_ATOMS: atom_id res chain seq x y z
N GLY A 1 30.28 -27.22 -0.37
CA GLY A 1 29.77 -26.00 -1.03
C GLY A 1 28.29 -25.75 -0.81
N LEU A 2 27.41 -26.75 -0.99
CA LEU A 2 25.94 -26.57 -1.04
C LEU A 2 25.18 -26.73 0.29
N CYS A 3 25.83 -27.16 1.39
CA CYS A 3 25.15 -27.47 2.66
C CYS A 3 24.56 -26.21 3.34
N GLY A 4 25.35 -25.12 3.44
CA GLY A 4 24.91 -23.90 4.12
C GLY A 4 23.77 -23.16 3.41
N ALA A 5 23.75 -23.17 2.06
CA ALA A 5 22.66 -22.55 1.30
C ALA A 5 21.31 -23.25 1.52
N ARG A 6 21.32 -24.58 1.67
CA ARG A 6 20.11 -25.36 1.95
C ARG A 6 19.59 -25.11 3.36
N GLU A 7 20.49 -25.02 4.34
CA GLU A 7 20.13 -24.70 5.73
C GLU A 7 19.50 -23.30 5.85
N ILE A 8 20.05 -22.30 5.15
CA ILE A 8 19.48 -20.95 5.11
C ILE A 8 18.10 -20.96 4.42
N PHE A 9 17.97 -21.67 3.29
CA PHE A 9 16.69 -21.80 2.61
C PHE A 9 15.62 -22.41 3.52
N GLU A 10 15.94 -23.50 4.21
CA GLU A 10 15.02 -24.17 5.12
C GLU A 10 14.68 -23.30 6.34
N SER A 11 15.66 -22.57 6.90
CA SER A 11 15.41 -21.70 8.06
C SER A 11 14.51 -20.52 7.71
N VAL A 12 14.70 -19.93 6.52
CA VAL A 12 13.87 -18.82 6.04
C VAL A 12 12.46 -19.32 5.73
N THR A 13 12.31 -20.38 4.94
CA THR A 13 10.99 -20.86 4.47
C THR A 13 10.13 -21.50 5.55
N LYS A 14 10.72 -22.12 6.57
CA LYS A 14 9.98 -22.74 7.69
C LYS A 14 9.71 -21.78 8.84
N SER A 15 10.29 -20.58 8.82
CA SER A 15 10.10 -19.63 9.92
C SER A 15 8.67 -19.07 9.97
N PRO A 16 8.05 -18.98 11.15
CA PRO A 16 6.75 -18.32 11.31
C PRO A 16 6.78 -16.85 10.87
N SER A 17 7.91 -16.16 11.05
CA SER A 17 8.06 -14.75 10.65
C SER A 17 7.93 -14.57 9.14
N MET A 18 8.58 -15.42 8.34
CA MET A 18 8.52 -15.32 6.88
C MET A 18 7.17 -15.74 6.32
N LYS A 19 6.45 -16.64 7.02
CA LYS A 19 5.08 -17.00 6.65
C LYS A 19 4.16 -15.77 6.62
N LYS A 20 4.26 -14.87 7.61
CA LYS A 20 3.46 -13.63 7.67
C LYS A 20 3.71 -12.74 6.46
N TYR A 21 4.99 -12.52 6.13
CA TYR A 21 5.39 -11.74 4.94
C TYR A 21 4.99 -12.42 3.63
N HIS A 22 4.94 -13.75 3.59
CA HIS A 22 4.49 -14.48 2.41
C HIS A 22 2.96 -14.36 2.21
N GLU A 23 2.18 -14.40 3.30
CA GLU A 23 0.71 -14.40 3.23
C GLU A 23 0.16 -13.00 2.95
N LEU A 24 0.37 -12.05 3.87
CA LEU A 24 -0.22 -10.70 3.81
C LEU A 24 0.82 -9.61 3.50
N GLY A 25 2.11 -9.95 3.51
CA GLY A 25 3.17 -8.96 3.29
C GLY A 25 3.29 -7.98 4.45
N THR A 26 3.94 -6.85 4.18
CA THR A 26 4.07 -5.76 5.14
C THR A 26 2.71 -5.15 5.48
N SER A 27 1.76 -5.18 4.53
CA SER A 27 0.43 -4.57 4.62
C SER A 27 -0.45 -5.07 5.78
N MET A 28 -0.17 -6.24 6.35
CA MET A 28 -0.77 -6.72 7.61
C MET A 28 -0.64 -5.70 8.76
N ASN A 29 0.41 -4.86 8.73
CA ASN A 29 0.65 -3.87 9.77
C ASN A 29 -0.41 -2.76 9.80
N VAL A 30 -1.21 -2.57 8.74
CA VAL A 30 -2.27 -1.55 8.73
C VAL A 30 -3.25 -1.78 9.88
N ASN A 31 -3.80 -2.99 9.98
CA ASN A 31 -4.77 -3.33 11.02
C ASN A 31 -4.12 -3.41 12.41
N VAL A 32 -2.96 -4.05 12.52
CA VAL A 32 -2.21 -4.14 13.79
C VAL A 32 -1.92 -2.75 14.37
N LEU A 33 -1.51 -1.80 13.53
CA LEU A 33 -1.21 -0.44 13.97
C LEU A 33 -2.47 0.39 14.20
N ASN A 34 -3.56 0.14 13.45
CA ASN A 34 -4.83 0.81 13.68
C ASN A 34 -5.44 0.42 15.04
N GLU A 35 -5.46 -0.88 15.35
CA GLU A 35 -5.96 -1.43 16.61
C GLU A 35 -5.15 -0.94 17.82
N SER A 36 -3.82 -0.86 17.66
CA SER A 36 -2.91 -0.33 18.68
C SER A 36 -2.84 1.21 18.71
N LYS A 37 -3.71 1.90 17.96
CA LYS A 37 -3.78 3.37 17.89
C LYS A 37 -2.42 4.01 17.59
N SER A 38 -1.69 3.40 16.65
CA SER A 38 -0.36 3.80 16.20
C SER A 38 -0.30 3.98 14.67
N LEU A 39 -1.44 4.02 13.98
CA LEU A 39 -1.51 4.22 12.53
C LEU A 39 -1.44 5.73 12.19
N PRO A 40 -0.42 6.19 11.43
CA PRO A 40 -0.33 7.57 10.97
C PRO A 40 -1.57 7.99 10.20
N THR A 41 -2.32 8.97 10.71
CA THR A 41 -3.59 9.39 10.11
C THR A 41 -3.70 10.91 10.08
N ARG A 42 -4.18 11.46 8.95
CA ARG A 42 -4.39 12.90 8.73
C ARG A 42 -3.17 13.74 9.11
N ASN A 43 -2.07 13.56 8.38
CA ASN A 43 -0.79 14.21 8.66
C ASN A 43 -0.35 14.09 10.14
N LEU A 44 -0.40 12.87 10.70
CA LEU A 44 -0.08 12.54 12.09
C LEU A 44 -0.93 13.24 13.17
N ARG A 45 -2.03 13.92 12.81
CA ARG A 45 -2.97 14.53 13.77
C ARG A 45 -3.85 13.51 14.49
N LYS A 46 -3.98 12.32 13.91
CA LYS A 46 -4.70 11.18 14.48
C LYS A 46 -3.79 9.95 14.45
N THR A 47 -4.06 9.01 15.35
CA THR A 47 -3.28 7.77 15.48
C THR A 47 -4.08 6.51 15.12
N SER A 48 -5.29 6.69 14.60
CA SER A 48 -6.16 5.64 14.11
C SER A 48 -7.09 6.19 13.03
N PHE A 49 -7.51 5.33 12.10
CA PHE A 49 -8.38 5.66 10.99
C PHE A 49 -9.58 4.71 10.95
N GLU A 50 -10.80 5.25 10.94
CA GLU A 50 -12.04 4.47 10.87
C GLU A 50 -12.10 3.64 9.58
N GLY A 51 -11.63 4.20 8.45
CA GLY A 51 -11.52 3.50 7.18
C GLY A 51 -10.33 2.55 7.05
N GLY A 52 -9.56 2.32 8.11
CA GLY A 52 -8.33 1.52 8.07
C GLY A 52 -8.55 0.08 7.61
N GLU A 53 -9.66 -0.54 8.01
CA GLU A 53 -10.03 -1.91 7.61
C GLU A 53 -10.25 -2.02 6.09
N ALA A 54 -10.75 -0.96 5.45
CA ALA A 54 -10.98 -0.97 4.01
C ALA A 54 -9.66 -0.97 3.22
N ILE A 55 -8.61 -0.33 3.75
CA ILE A 55 -7.29 -0.27 3.11
C ILE A 55 -6.30 -1.29 3.70
N SER A 56 -6.79 -2.27 4.45
CA SER A 56 -5.96 -3.27 5.13
C SER A 56 -5.33 -4.27 4.15
N GLY A 57 -4.23 -4.88 4.59
CA GLY A 57 -3.59 -5.97 3.84
C GLY A 57 -4.52 -7.16 3.65
N GLU A 58 -5.38 -7.44 4.63
CA GLU A 58 -6.40 -8.48 4.61
C GLU A 58 -7.44 -8.20 3.53
N ASN A 59 -7.96 -6.97 3.46
CA ASN A 59 -8.94 -6.60 2.43
C ASN A 59 -8.34 -6.65 1.03
N PHE A 60 -7.10 -6.16 0.87
CA PHE A 60 -6.38 -6.27 -0.39
C PHE A 60 -6.10 -7.73 -0.78
N ALA A 61 -5.68 -8.57 0.16
CA ALA A 61 -5.48 -9.99 -0.08
C ALA A 61 -6.76 -10.70 -0.54
N ALA A 62 -7.90 -10.37 0.06
CA ALA A 62 -9.19 -11.00 -0.26
C ALA A 62 -9.77 -10.54 -1.60
N ASN A 63 -9.66 -9.24 -1.92
CA ASN A 63 -10.45 -8.64 -3.00
C ASN A 63 -9.63 -8.17 -4.21
N TYR A 64 -8.33 -7.92 -4.03
CA TYR A 64 -7.50 -7.27 -5.06
C TYR A 64 -6.22 -8.02 -5.40
N LEU A 65 -5.72 -8.93 -4.55
CA LEU A 65 -4.47 -9.64 -4.79
C LEU A 65 -4.53 -10.47 -6.08
N GLY A 66 -3.77 -10.03 -7.09
CA GLY A 66 -3.66 -10.74 -8.36
C GLY A 66 -2.56 -11.78 -8.34
N ARG A 67 -1.39 -11.42 -7.80
CA ARG A 67 -0.25 -12.35 -7.65
C ARG A 67 0.73 -11.88 -6.59
N ARG A 68 1.56 -12.82 -6.15
CA ARG A 68 2.77 -12.55 -5.36
C ARG A 68 4.00 -12.82 -6.19
N VAL A 69 5.02 -11.99 -6.02
CA VAL A 69 6.31 -12.14 -6.73
C VAL A 69 7.47 -12.15 -5.74
N ALA A 70 8.56 -12.77 -6.17
CA ALA A 70 9.79 -12.83 -5.41
C ALA A 70 10.88 -12.02 -6.11
N CYS A 71 11.74 -11.37 -5.31
CA CYS A 71 13.01 -10.87 -5.78
C CYS A 71 13.89 -12.03 -6.29
N SER A 72 14.90 -11.70 -7.09
CA SER A 72 15.87 -12.67 -7.57
C SER A 72 16.48 -13.47 -6.41
N HIS A 73 16.43 -14.80 -6.51
CA HIS A 73 16.92 -15.75 -5.49
C HIS A 73 16.22 -15.69 -4.11
N CYS A 74 15.14 -14.92 -3.94
CA CYS A 74 14.40 -14.87 -2.69
C CYS A 74 13.32 -15.96 -2.64
N PRO A 75 13.29 -16.84 -1.63
CA PRO A 75 12.27 -17.89 -1.52
C PRO A 75 10.97 -17.41 -0.85
N VAL A 76 10.91 -16.18 -0.36
CA VAL A 76 9.81 -15.67 0.47
C VAL A 76 8.62 -15.19 -0.36
N SER A 77 8.87 -14.59 -1.54
CA SER A 77 7.79 -14.01 -2.37
C SER A 77 6.89 -13.03 -1.61
N CYS A 78 7.49 -12.03 -0.95
CA CYS A 78 6.79 -11.05 -0.11
C CYS A 78 6.21 -9.85 -0.86
N ILE A 79 6.41 -9.74 -2.18
CA ILE A 79 5.89 -8.61 -2.96
C ILE A 79 4.47 -8.95 -3.41
N HIS A 80 3.50 -8.15 -2.99
CA HIS A 80 2.11 -8.32 -3.33
C HIS A 80 1.71 -7.34 -4.43
N LEU A 81 1.04 -7.85 -5.46
CA LEU A 81 0.57 -7.06 -6.59
C LEU A 81 -0.96 -7.17 -6.68
N ALA A 82 -1.63 -6.05 -6.47
CA ALA A 82 -3.06 -5.90 -6.67
C ALA A 82 -3.38 -5.86 -8.17
N ALA A 83 -4.41 -6.58 -8.60
CA ALA A 83 -4.98 -6.48 -9.93
C ALA A 83 -6.18 -5.52 -9.90
N LEU A 84 -5.95 -4.27 -10.29
CA LEU A 84 -7.02 -3.28 -10.43
C LEU A 84 -7.62 -3.36 -11.82
N ARG A 85 -8.88 -3.77 -11.92
CA ARG A 85 -9.61 -3.88 -13.18
C ARG A 85 -10.63 -2.76 -13.31
N GLU A 86 -10.48 -1.96 -14.36
CA GLU A 86 -11.27 -0.74 -14.57
C GLU A 86 -11.90 -0.73 -15.97
N PRO A 87 -13.17 -0.34 -16.11
CA PRO A 87 -13.80 -0.24 -17.42
C PRO A 87 -13.24 0.94 -18.21
N TYR A 88 -13.14 0.79 -19.53
CA TYR A 88 -12.90 1.92 -20.41
C TYR A 88 -14.15 2.78 -20.53
N THR A 89 -13.98 4.10 -20.55
CA THR A 89 -15.10 5.06 -20.61
C THR A 89 -15.90 4.97 -21.90
N SER A 90 -15.28 4.50 -22.98
CA SER A 90 -15.87 4.44 -24.33
C SER A 90 -16.42 3.06 -24.74
N ASP A 91 -16.09 1.99 -24.02
CA ASP A 91 -16.52 0.62 -24.38
C ASP A 91 -16.85 -0.18 -23.11
N PRO A 92 -18.13 -0.59 -22.93
CA PRO A 92 -18.57 -1.29 -21.72
C PRO A 92 -18.00 -2.71 -21.56
N TYR A 93 -17.44 -3.30 -22.62
CA TYR A 93 -16.84 -4.64 -22.58
C TYR A 93 -15.32 -4.61 -22.53
N PHE A 94 -14.71 -3.43 -22.57
CA PHE A 94 -13.26 -3.27 -22.54
C PHE A 94 -12.77 -2.82 -21.17
N TYR A 95 -11.72 -3.46 -20.66
CA TYR A 95 -11.19 -3.20 -19.33
C TYR A 95 -9.67 -3.04 -19.36
N LYS A 96 -9.17 -2.05 -18.61
CA LYS A 96 -7.76 -1.93 -18.27
C LYS A 96 -7.52 -2.72 -16.98
N THR A 97 -6.51 -3.59 -16.97
CA THR A 97 -6.05 -4.23 -15.75
C THR A 97 -4.64 -3.73 -15.43
N SER A 98 -4.49 -2.98 -14.33
CA SER A 98 -3.19 -2.57 -13.79
C SER A 98 -2.75 -3.54 -12.70
N MET A 99 -1.44 -3.85 -12.66
CA MET A 99 -0.83 -4.63 -11.58
C MET A 99 -0.03 -3.68 -10.68
N ILE A 100 -0.52 -3.43 -9.47
CA ILE A 100 -0.02 -2.35 -8.60
C ILE A 100 0.58 -2.98 -7.34
N SER A 101 1.84 -2.66 -7.04
CA SER A 101 2.45 -3.07 -5.78
C SER A 101 1.88 -2.28 -4.61
N TYR A 102 1.63 -2.97 -3.51
CA TYR A 102 1.21 -2.34 -2.27
C TYR A 102 2.00 -2.91 -1.10
N ASP A 103 2.51 -1.99 -0.28
CA ASP A 103 3.20 -2.27 0.97
C ASP A 103 2.58 -1.40 2.07
N TYR A 104 2.82 -1.74 3.33
CA TYR A 104 2.31 -0.98 4.47
C TYR A 104 2.66 0.52 4.37
N GLU A 105 3.91 0.82 4.00
CA GLU A 105 4.43 2.18 3.94
C GLU A 105 3.67 3.04 2.91
N LEU A 106 3.42 2.44 1.76
CA LEU A 106 2.70 3.02 0.63
C LEU A 106 1.24 3.28 1.02
N ILE A 107 0.62 2.31 1.71
CA ILE A 107 -0.77 2.38 2.16
C ILE A 107 -0.96 3.47 3.19
N TYR A 108 -0.11 3.58 4.22
CA TYR A 108 -0.32 4.63 5.22
C TYR A 108 -0.04 6.01 4.62
N ALA A 109 1.00 6.15 3.79
CA ALA A 109 1.43 7.44 3.26
C ALA A 109 0.41 8.04 2.28
N LEU A 110 -0.14 7.23 1.39
CA LEU A 110 -1.10 7.66 0.37
C LEU A 110 -2.55 7.33 0.72
N GLY A 111 -2.80 6.59 1.80
CA GLY A 111 -4.12 6.22 2.29
C GLY A 111 -4.49 6.97 3.57
N SER A 112 -4.09 6.43 4.73
CA SER A 112 -4.53 6.93 6.05
C SER A 112 -4.05 8.36 6.35
N MET A 113 -2.86 8.74 5.90
CA MET A 113 -2.36 10.12 6.02
C MET A 113 -3.23 11.14 5.29
N LEU A 114 -3.95 10.72 4.25
CA LEU A 114 -4.88 11.52 3.45
C LEU A 114 -6.37 11.21 3.76
N GLU A 115 -6.64 10.36 4.74
CA GLU A 115 -7.98 9.85 5.09
C GLU A 115 -8.74 9.20 3.90
N ILE A 116 -8.02 8.57 2.96
CA ILE A 116 -8.62 7.81 1.85
C ILE A 116 -9.04 6.41 2.33
N SER A 117 -10.34 6.12 2.26
CA SER A 117 -10.92 4.82 2.65
C SER A 117 -11.34 3.94 1.48
N ASP A 118 -11.40 4.46 0.25
CA ASP A 118 -11.76 3.65 -0.92
C ASP A 118 -10.51 2.91 -1.46
N PRO A 119 -10.52 1.56 -1.46
CA PRO A 119 -9.41 0.73 -1.92
C PRO A 119 -8.97 1.03 -3.35
N ARG A 120 -9.95 1.28 -4.24
CA ARG A 120 -9.68 1.54 -5.66
C ARG A 120 -9.01 2.89 -5.87
N SER A 121 -9.47 3.92 -5.17
CA SER A 121 -8.87 5.25 -5.20
C SER A 121 -7.43 5.23 -4.69
N LEU A 122 -7.17 4.49 -3.60
CA LEU A 122 -5.81 4.30 -3.11
C LEU A 122 -4.92 3.58 -4.14
N LEU A 123 -5.40 2.48 -4.74
CA LEU A 123 -4.65 1.76 -5.77
C LEU A 123 -4.37 2.64 -7.01
N ARG A 124 -5.34 3.46 -7.44
CA ARG A 124 -5.11 4.42 -8.54
C ARG A 124 -4.05 5.45 -8.20
N LEU A 125 -4.06 5.97 -6.98
CA LEU A 125 -3.06 6.93 -6.53
C LEU A 125 -1.67 6.29 -6.47
N LEU A 126 -1.57 5.03 -6.02
CA LEU A 126 -0.34 4.26 -6.07
C LEU A 126 0.17 4.04 -7.50
N ASP A 127 -0.71 3.65 -8.44
CA ASP A 127 -0.37 3.48 -9.85
C ASP A 127 0.20 4.78 -10.45
N GLU A 128 -0.44 5.92 -10.16
CA GLU A 128 0.02 7.21 -10.67
C GLU A 128 1.40 7.61 -10.10
N VAL A 129 1.60 7.47 -8.79
CA VAL A 129 2.89 7.78 -8.15
C VAL A 129 4.02 6.90 -8.70
N GLU A 130 3.75 5.62 -8.92
CA GLU A 130 4.71 4.67 -9.52
C GLU A 130 5.05 5.06 -10.97
N ILE A 131 4.05 5.43 -11.79
CA ILE A 131 4.24 5.87 -13.18
C ILE A 131 5.14 7.11 -13.25
N GLN A 132 4.99 8.03 -12.29
CA GLN A 132 5.83 9.23 -12.19
C GLN A 132 7.22 8.93 -11.62
N GLY A 133 7.47 7.72 -11.10
CA GLY A 133 8.74 7.32 -10.49
C GLY A 133 9.07 8.07 -9.20
N LEU A 134 8.04 8.50 -8.47
CA LEU A 134 8.19 9.25 -7.22
C LEU A 134 8.26 8.30 -6.03
N ASP A 135 8.98 8.70 -4.98
CA ASP A 135 8.92 7.99 -3.69
C ASP A 135 7.52 8.17 -3.09
N ALA A 136 6.79 7.07 -2.91
CA ALA A 136 5.42 7.08 -2.41
C ALA A 136 5.29 7.63 -0.99
N ILE A 137 6.30 7.41 -0.13
CA ILE A 137 6.27 7.92 1.24
C ILE A 137 6.40 9.44 1.21
N SER A 138 7.45 9.96 0.58
CA SER A 138 7.66 11.41 0.47
C SER A 138 6.48 12.09 -0.21
N THR A 139 5.95 11.49 -1.29
CA THR A 139 4.78 12.03 -2.00
C THR A 139 3.57 12.11 -1.09
N GLY A 140 3.23 11.02 -0.38
CA GLY A 140 2.10 10.99 0.54
C GLY A 140 2.23 11.98 1.70
N VAL A 141 3.43 12.10 2.28
CA VAL A 141 3.71 13.09 3.34
C VAL A 141 3.58 14.52 2.81
N THR A 142 4.11 14.82 1.62
CA THR A 142 3.97 16.14 0.99
C THR A 142 2.51 16.47 0.69
N LEU A 143 1.73 15.51 0.17
CA LEU A 143 0.30 15.69 -0.07
C LEU A 143 -0.45 15.93 1.25
N ALA A 144 -0.14 15.17 2.30
CA ALA A 144 -0.81 15.33 3.60
C ALA A 144 -0.50 16.68 4.24
N TRP A 145 0.76 17.13 4.11
CA TRP A 145 1.16 18.48 4.51
C TRP A 145 0.41 19.55 3.70
N ALA A 146 0.31 19.40 2.38
CA ALA A 146 -0.39 20.36 1.52
C ALA A 146 -1.88 20.45 1.87
N THR A 147 -2.54 19.31 2.10
CA THR A 147 -3.93 19.26 2.55
C THR A 147 -4.11 19.98 3.89
N GLU A 148 -3.22 19.75 4.86
CA GLU A 148 -3.27 20.46 6.14
C GLU A 148 -2.98 21.96 6.00
N ALA A 149 -2.02 22.34 5.15
CA ALA A 149 -1.68 23.73 4.89
C ALA A 149 -2.87 24.47 4.26
N GLN A 150 -3.60 23.82 3.36
CA GLN A 150 -4.84 24.35 2.78
C GLN A 150 -5.95 24.47 3.84
N GLU A 151 -6.17 23.43 4.66
CA GLU A 151 -7.15 23.49 5.77
C GLU A 151 -6.88 24.65 6.75
N ARG A 152 -5.61 25.02 6.90
CA ARG A 152 -5.16 26.14 7.76
C ARG A 152 -5.12 27.50 7.06
N GLY A 153 -5.42 27.55 5.76
CA GLY A 153 -5.34 28.77 4.96
C GLY A 153 -3.92 29.28 4.72
N LEU A 154 -2.90 28.43 4.86
CA LEU A 154 -1.51 28.74 4.52
C LEU A 154 -1.24 28.64 3.01
N VAL A 155 -2.08 27.86 2.32
CA VAL A 155 -2.10 27.70 0.86
C VAL A 155 -3.53 27.94 0.40
N SER A 156 -3.72 28.84 -0.57
CA SER A 156 -5.03 29.15 -1.13
C SER A 156 -5.32 28.33 -2.39
N GLU A 157 -6.58 28.29 -2.83
CA GLU A 157 -6.95 27.66 -4.12
C GLU A 157 -6.17 28.28 -5.29
N ASN A 158 -5.88 29.59 -5.23
CA ASN A 158 -5.10 30.26 -6.27
C ASN A 158 -3.62 29.83 -6.31
N ASP A 159 -3.09 29.24 -5.22
CA ASP A 159 -1.71 28.77 -5.15
C ASP A 159 -1.54 27.34 -5.68
N VAL A 160 -2.63 26.56 -5.73
CA VAL A 160 -2.63 25.15 -6.18
C VAL A 160 -3.06 24.98 -7.64
N GLY A 161 -3.58 26.04 -8.28
CA GLY A 161 -3.93 26.09 -9.70
C GLY A 161 -5.40 25.89 -10.00
#